data_AF-A0A536LH82-F1
#
_entry.id   AF-A0A536LH82-F1
#
_cell.length_a   1.000
_cell.length_b   1.000
_cell.length_c   1.000
_cell.angle_alpha   90.00
_cell.angle_beta   90.00
_cell.angle_gamma   90.00
#
_symmetry.space_group_name_H-M   'P 1'
#
loop_
_entity.id
_entity.type
_entity.pdbx_description
1 polymer ?
#
loop_
_entity_poly.entity_id
_entity_poly.type
_entity_poly.pdbx_seq_one_letter_code
_entity_poly.pdbx_strand_id
1 'polypeptide(L)'
;MTARKEIPNHPLTGIRVVEVGIYMAGPFCAMQLADLGADVIKVENPDGGDIARDSAPFLDGESSAFIRLNRNKRSLAMNLKAP
;
A
#
# COMPACT_ATOMS: atom_id res chain seq x y z
N MET A 1 -5.66 -29.19 -25.87
CA MET A 1 -6.15 -27.88 -25.40
C MET A 1 -6.57 -28.03 -23.95
N THR A 2 -5.69 -27.71 -23.01
CA THR A 2 -6.04 -27.62 -21.59
C THR A 2 -6.80 -26.32 -21.37
N ALA A 3 -7.99 -26.40 -20.79
CA ALA A 3 -8.77 -25.22 -20.43
C ALA A 3 -7.92 -24.32 -19.53
N ARG A 4 -7.75 -23.04 -19.92
CA ARG A 4 -7.23 -22.02 -19.00
C ARG A 4 -8.24 -21.92 -17.87
N LYS A 5 -7.85 -22.36 -16.67
CA LYS A 5 -8.61 -22.13 -15.45
C LYS A 5 -8.79 -20.62 -15.33
N GLU A 6 -10.03 -20.13 -15.38
CA GLU A 6 -10.30 -18.72 -15.08
C GLU A 6 -9.71 -18.43 -13.70
N ILE A 7 -8.78 -17.49 -13.63
CA ILE A 7 -8.32 -16.97 -12.35
C ILE A 7 -9.50 -16.14 -11.85
N PRO A 8 -10.13 -16.50 -10.71
CA PRO A 8 -11.21 -15.68 -10.17
C PRO A 8 -10.65 -14.28 -9.95
N ASN A 9 -11.36 -13.26 -10.44
CA ASN A 9 -11.05 -11.88 -10.09
C ASN A 9 -10.93 -11.79 -8.56
N HIS A 10 -9.85 -11.18 -8.06
CA HIS A 10 -9.66 -11.00 -6.64
C HIS A 10 -10.91 -10.33 -6.01
N PRO A 11 -11.29 -10.64 -4.76
CA PRO A 11 -12.59 -10.24 -4.20
C PRO A 11 -12.89 -8.74 -4.22
N LEU A 12 -11.86 -7.88 -4.25
CA LEU A 12 -12.00 -6.41 -4.29
C LEU A 12 -11.58 -5.81 -5.63
N THR A 13 -11.55 -6.61 -6.71
CA THR A 13 -11.28 -6.11 -8.06
C THR A 13 -12.24 -4.98 -8.42
N GLY A 14 -11.71 -3.87 -8.91
CA GLY A 14 -12.48 -2.68 -9.28
C GLY A 14 -12.76 -1.70 -8.13
N ILE A 15 -12.40 -2.05 -6.89
CA ILE A 15 -12.47 -1.13 -5.76
C ILE A 15 -11.19 -0.29 -5.71
N ARG A 16 -11.34 1.03 -5.55
CA ARG A 16 -10.24 1.96 -5.30
C ARG A 16 -10.30 2.47 -3.87
N VAL A 17 -9.14 2.48 -3.20
CA VAL A 17 -9.01 2.91 -1.79
C VAL A 17 -7.95 3.99 -1.70
N VAL A 18 -8.27 5.07 -0.98
CA VAL A 18 -7.31 6.11 -0.59
C VAL A 18 -6.89 5.85 0.85
N GLU A 19 -5.62 5.52 1.06
CA GLU A 19 -5.04 5.29 2.39
C GLU A 19 -4.29 6.55 2.85
N VAL A 20 -4.70 7.11 3.99
CA VAL A 20 -4.00 8.20 4.71
C VAL A 20 -3.40 7.72 6.05
N GLY A 21 -3.39 6.41 6.28
CA GLY A 21 -2.84 5.80 7.49
C GLY A 21 -1.31 5.78 7.50
N ILE A 22 -0.74 5.77 8.70
CA ILE A 22 0.72 5.72 8.92
C ILE A 22 1.11 4.60 9.89
N TYR A 23 2.40 4.27 9.87
CA TYR A 23 3.08 3.34 10.77
C TYR A 23 2.61 1.88 10.69
N MET A 24 1.48 1.51 11.32
CA MET A 24 1.10 0.09 11.43
C MET A 24 -0.38 -0.21 11.15
N ALA A 25 -1.31 0.26 11.97
CA ALA A 25 -2.70 -0.22 11.92
C ALA A 25 -3.41 0.11 10.59
N GLY A 26 -3.32 1.36 10.15
CA GLY A 26 -3.88 1.80 8.86
C GLY A 26 -3.21 1.09 7.67
N PRO A 27 -1.87 1.12 7.57
CA PRO A 27 -1.14 0.39 6.53
C PRO A 27 -1.46 -1.09 6.49
N PHE A 28 -1.56 -1.77 7.64
CA PHE A 28 -1.92 -3.19 7.73
C PHE A 28 -3.33 -3.45 7.18
N CYS A 29 -4.32 -2.63 7.57
CA CYS A 29 -5.68 -2.75 7.05
C CYS A 29 -5.70 -2.59 5.52
N ALA A 30 -5.13 -1.50 5.00
CA ALA A 30 -5.11 -1.20 3.58
C ALA A 30 -4.30 -2.23 2.76
N MET A 31 -3.25 -2.81 3.34
CA MET A 31 -2.48 -3.90 2.75
C MET A 31 -3.36 -5.13 2.50
N GLN A 32 -4.23 -5.50 3.44
CA GLN A 32 -5.16 -6.62 3.22
C GLN A 32 -6.12 -6.32 2.06
N LEU A 33 -6.58 -5.07 1.93
CA LEU A 33 -7.45 -4.67 0.80
C LEU A 33 -6.70 -4.77 -0.54
N ALA A 34 -5.44 -4.34 -0.58
CA ALA A 34 -4.58 -4.47 -1.77
C ALA A 34 -4.33 -5.94 -2.13
N ASP A 35 -4.04 -6.79 -1.13
CA ASP A 35 -3.83 -8.24 -1.32
C ASP A 35 -5.10 -8.94 -1.83
N LEU A 36 -6.28 -8.39 -1.51
CA LEU A 36 -7.58 -8.82 -2.03
C LEU A 36 -7.97 -8.13 -3.36
N GLY A 37 -7.05 -7.41 -4.00
CA GLY A 37 -7.20 -6.89 -5.37
C GLY A 37 -7.74 -5.46 -5.50
N ALA A 38 -7.85 -4.72 -4.39
CA ALA A 38 -8.19 -3.30 -4.48
C ALA A 38 -7.01 -2.48 -5.03
N ASP A 39 -7.31 -1.43 -5.81
CA ASP A 39 -6.35 -0.40 -6.20
C ASP A 39 -6.15 0.58 -5.04
N VAL A 40 -5.14 0.31 -4.20
CA VAL A 40 -4.83 1.11 -3.02
C VAL A 40 -3.79 2.17 -3.36
N ILE A 41 -4.15 3.44 -3.12
CA ILE A 41 -3.27 4.61 -3.26
C ILE A 41 -2.98 5.14 -1.86
N LYS A 42 -1.73 5.00 -1.43
CA LYS A 42 -1.23 5.58 -0.20
C LYS A 42 -0.86 7.05 -0.45
N VAL A 43 -1.52 7.94 0.28
CA VAL A 43 -1.20 9.37 0.30
C VAL A 43 -0.24 9.62 1.45
N GLU A 44 0.95 10.11 1.12
CA GLU A 44 2.04 10.28 2.05
C GLU A 44 2.40 11.76 2.25
N ASN A 45 2.95 12.09 3.42
CA ASN A 45 3.47 13.42 3.71
C ASN A 45 4.63 13.75 2.74
N PRO A 46 4.61 14.87 2.02
CA PRO A 46 5.72 15.25 1.13
C PRO A 46 7.06 15.47 1.85
N ASP A 47 7.06 15.76 3.15
CA ASP A 47 8.27 16.10 3.90
C ASP A 47 8.98 14.89 4.53
N GLY A 48 8.56 13.66 4.23
CA GLY A 48 9.19 12.45 4.81
C GLY A 48 8.41 11.15 4.66
N GLY A 49 7.21 11.21 4.09
CA GLY A 49 6.37 10.05 3.85
C GLY A 49 5.76 9.45 5.12
N ASP A 50 5.54 8.14 5.10
CA ASP A 50 5.22 7.35 6.29
C ASP A 50 6.48 7.14 7.16
N ILE A 51 6.40 7.39 8.46
CA ILE A 51 7.50 7.18 9.43
C ILE A 51 8.05 5.73 9.43
N ALA A 52 7.25 4.76 8.96
CA ALA A 52 7.74 3.40 8.76
C ALA A 52 8.91 3.33 7.77
N ARG A 53 9.07 4.28 6.84
CA ARG A 53 10.20 4.33 5.87
C ARG A 53 11.56 4.44 6.54
N ASP A 54 11.61 5.09 7.70
CA ASP A 54 12.83 5.29 8.49
C ASP A 54 13.01 4.23 9.61
N SER A 55 12.12 3.24 9.66
CA SER A 55 12.13 2.23 10.72
C SER A 55 13.05 1.06 10.36
N ALA A 56 14.09 0.83 11.17
CA ALA A 56 14.96 -0.33 11.06
C ALA A 56 14.20 -1.66 11.29
N PRO A 57 14.69 -2.80 10.78
CA PRO A 57 15.91 -2.95 9.97
C PRO A 57 15.71 -2.55 8.51
N PHE A 58 16.82 -2.15 7.88
CA PHE A 58 16.90 -1.81 6.46
C PHE A 58 17.42 -3.00 5.64
N LEU A 59 16.79 -3.23 4.49
CA LEU A 59 17.23 -4.18 3.47
C LEU A 59 17.41 -3.39 2.17
N ASP A 60 18.60 -3.43 1.60
CA ASP A 60 18.95 -2.71 0.37
C ASP A 60 18.56 -1.22 0.36
N GLY A 61 18.71 -0.57 1.53
CA GLY A 61 18.40 0.86 1.72
C GLY A 61 16.94 1.16 2.04
N GLU A 62 16.07 0.16 2.09
CA GLU A 62 14.63 0.33 2.35
C GLU A 62 14.23 -0.27 3.69
N SER A 63 13.28 0.36 4.40
CA SER A 63 12.74 -0.21 5.64
C SER A 63 11.96 -1.50 5.37
N SER A 64 12.33 -2.56 6.10
CA SER A 64 11.60 -3.82 6.11
C SER A 64 10.16 -3.67 6.64
N ALA A 65 9.92 -2.77 7.60
CA ALA A 65 8.59 -2.50 8.13
C ALA A 65 7.71 -1.84 7.06
N PHE A 66 8.25 -0.84 6.36
CA PHE A 66 7.54 -0.16 5.29
C PHE A 66 7.21 -1.11 4.14
N ILE A 67 8.18 -1.87 3.63
CA ILE A 67 7.96 -2.80 2.51
C ILE A 67 6.90 -3.84 2.89
N ARG A 68 6.98 -4.41 4.10
CA ARG A 68 6.02 -5.43 4.55
C ARG A 68 4.60 -4.88 4.60
N LEU A 69 4.40 -3.65 5.09
CA LEU A 69 3.06 -3.10 5.29
C LEU A 69 2.49 -2.34 4.09
N ASN A 70 3.28 -2.09 3.04
CA ASN A 70 2.87 -1.27 1.90
C ASN A 70 3.05 -1.93 0.53
N ARG A 71 3.37 -3.23 0.48
CA ARG A 71 3.30 -4.03 -0.76
C ARG A 71 1.92 -3.93 -1.42
N ASN A 72 1.89 -4.10 -2.74
CA ASN A 72 0.68 -4.02 -3.60
C ASN A 72 -0.03 -2.66 -3.63
N LYS A 73 0.56 -1.62 -3.01
CA LYS A 73 0.03 -0.25 -3.03
C LYS A 73 0.83 0.63 -3.98
N ARG A 74 0.16 1.63 -4.54
CA ARG A 74 0.81 2.79 -5.17
C ARG A 74 0.96 3.89 -4.14
N SER A 75 1.98 4.74 -4.29
CA SER A 75 2.23 5.85 -3.37
C SER A 75 2.22 7.19 -4.12
N LEU A 76 1.68 8.21 -3.46
CA LEU A 76 1.70 9.61 -3.89
C LEU A 76 2.01 10.51 -2.69
N ALA A 77 3.05 11.32 -2.80
CA ALA A 77 3.32 12.39 -1.85
C ALA A 77 2.41 13.58 -2.15
N MET A 78 1.60 14.03 -1.19
CA MET A 78 0.67 15.14 -1.36
C MET A 78 0.45 15.90 -0.06
N ASN A 79 0.53 17.23 -0.12
CA ASN A 79 0.12 18.09 0.98
C ASN A 79 -1.40 18.28 0.95
N LEU A 80 -2.13 17.55 1.79
CA LEU A 80 -3.59 17.68 1.90
C LEU A 80 -4.09 19.01 2.47
N LYS A 81 -3.18 19.87 2.95
CA LYS A 81 -3.50 21.22 3.43
C LYS A 81 -3.35 22.28 2.32
N ALA A 82 -2.79 21.91 1.18
CA ALA A 82 -2.70 22.78 0.02
C ALA A 82 -3.95 22.59 -0.88
N PRO A 83 -4.53 23.66 -1.44
CA PRO A 83 -5.63 23.60 -2.41
C PRO A 83 -5.26 22.88 -3.71
#